data_AF-A0A4D7QR12-F1
#
_entry.id   AF-A0A4D7QR12-F1
#
_cell.length_a   1.000
_cell.length_b   1.000
_cell.length_c   1.000
_cell.angle_alpha   90.00
_cell.angle_beta   90.00
_cell.angle_gamma   90.00
#
_symmetry.space_group_name_H-M   'P 1'
#
loop_
_entity.id
_entity.type
_entity.pdbx_description
1 polymer ?
#
loop_
_entity_poly.entity_id
_entity_poly.type
_entity_poly.pdbx_seq_one_letter_code
_entity_poly.pdbx_strand_id
1 'polypeptide(L)'
;MARLRMVRRISAAAMTACLMAPAAALAADIVVRAPTAPLAPPVLAEDFSSGWYVRGDFTTSLYRRPSARYFDQVNFAPGQWVSLRDTRGGTAFGGGLGLGFKYRWFRLDTTLEIRSAASVSGMAPPEGNWAYAGPLPSPVRTERFGVASQAALVNAYVDLGTFGPVTPYLGAGIGVARLTAGSYSSTPVAAAAQLGETTVIPTLAGTTKWTLAWAGMAGFTIDVTPQTKLDLGYRYLHMGALRFTDTAGGAYRTTVAAHEVRLGLRYMFGDGLGQ
;
A
#
# COMPACT_ATOMS: atom_id res chain seq x y z
N MET A 1 67.60 97.84 34.70
CA MET A 1 66.43 98.68 34.35
C MET A 1 65.45 97.83 33.54
N ALA A 2 64.17 97.81 33.93
CA ALA A 2 62.93 97.60 33.13
C ALA A 2 62.88 96.47 32.05
N ARG A 3 61.78 95.75 31.79
CA ARG A 3 60.40 95.67 32.28
C ARG A 3 59.77 94.44 31.58
N LEU A 4 58.75 93.90 32.23
CA LEU A 4 57.72 92.94 31.80
C LEU A 4 57.19 93.07 30.35
N ARG A 5 56.72 91.96 29.76
CA ARG A 5 55.32 91.82 29.23
C ARG A 5 54.88 90.38 28.84
N MET A 6 53.70 90.03 29.37
CA MET A 6 52.63 89.08 28.97
C MET A 6 52.34 88.96 27.45
N VAL A 7 51.55 88.03 26.87
CA VAL A 7 50.95 86.68 27.12
C VAL A 7 50.19 86.27 25.82
N ARG A 8 50.11 84.97 25.48
CA ARG A 8 48.94 84.21 24.90
C ARG A 8 49.41 82.83 24.38
N ARG A 9 49.10 81.65 24.99
CA ARG A 9 47.88 80.78 24.96
C ARG A 9 47.49 80.36 23.51
N ILE A 10 47.38 79.10 23.05
CA ILE A 10 46.72 77.82 23.48
C ILE A 10 47.23 76.68 22.54
N SER A 11 47.77 75.52 22.98
CA SER A 11 47.21 74.17 23.31
C SER A 11 46.63 73.29 22.16
N ALA A 12 47.14 72.05 22.01
CA ALA A 12 46.43 70.74 21.87
C ALA A 12 47.38 69.63 21.34
N ALA A 13 47.77 68.64 22.16
CA ALA A 13 47.23 67.25 22.27
C ALA A 13 47.87 66.26 21.24
N ALA A 14 48.80 65.36 21.60
CA ALA A 14 48.74 64.12 22.41
C ALA A 14 48.47 62.84 21.57
N MET A 15 49.46 61.95 21.46
CA MET A 15 49.26 60.49 21.37
C MET A 15 50.53 59.72 21.77
N THR A 16 50.36 58.80 22.72
CA THR A 16 51.40 57.99 23.38
C THR A 16 51.27 56.53 22.93
N ALA A 17 52.38 55.82 22.68
CA ALA A 17 52.42 54.36 22.68
C ALA A 17 53.81 53.87 23.16
N CYS A 18 53.85 53.29 24.36
CA CYS A 18 55.00 52.57 24.90
C CYS A 18 55.07 51.15 24.30
N LEU A 19 56.25 50.72 23.84
CA LEU A 19 56.57 49.33 23.53
C LEU A 19 57.46 48.76 24.64
N MET A 20 56.91 47.83 25.44
CA MET A 20 57.64 47.00 26.39
C MET A 20 57.61 45.55 25.88
N ALA A 21 58.78 44.90 25.83
CA ALA A 21 58.96 43.53 25.32
C ALA A 21 58.34 42.46 26.24
N PRO A 22 57.77 41.35 25.70
CA PRO A 22 57.40 40.21 26.53
C PRO A 22 58.53 39.17 26.63
N ALA A 23 58.76 38.70 27.85
CA ALA A 23 59.64 37.60 28.23
C ALA A 23 59.08 36.25 27.74
N ALA A 24 59.97 35.31 27.41
CA ALA A 24 59.63 33.96 26.98
C ALA A 24 59.02 33.15 28.14
N ALA A 25 57.80 32.62 27.95
CA ALA A 25 57.19 31.65 28.83
C ALA A 25 57.54 30.23 28.34
N LEU A 26 58.24 29.44 29.16
CA LEU A 26 58.40 28.00 28.98
C LEU A 26 57.19 27.30 29.63
N ALA A 27 56.26 26.80 28.82
CA ALA A 27 55.18 25.95 29.30
C ALA A 27 55.67 24.49 29.43
N ALA A 28 55.46 23.89 30.60
CA ALA A 28 55.68 22.47 30.83
C ALA A 28 54.59 21.68 30.10
N ASP A 29 54.98 20.82 29.15
CA ASP A 29 54.07 20.01 28.36
C ASP A 29 53.66 18.76 29.16
N ILE A 30 52.44 18.76 29.71
CA ILE A 30 51.84 17.57 30.30
C ILE A 30 51.35 16.71 29.13
N VAL A 31 52.03 15.59 28.89
CA VAL A 31 51.53 14.53 27.99
C VAL A 31 50.32 13.89 28.65
N VAL A 32 49.12 14.43 28.38
CA VAL A 32 47.86 13.75 28.68
C VAL A 32 47.77 12.55 27.73
N ARG A 33 47.98 11.34 28.26
CA ARG A 33 47.65 10.11 27.53
C ARG A 33 46.16 10.17 27.20
N ALA A 34 45.82 10.24 25.91
CA ALA A 34 44.43 10.13 25.48
C ALA A 34 43.82 8.86 26.11
N PRO A 35 42.60 8.93 26.68
CA PRO A 35 41.91 7.74 27.14
C PRO A 35 41.90 6.73 25.99
N THR A 36 42.35 5.50 26.25
CA THR A 36 42.18 4.40 25.30
C THR A 36 40.72 4.39 24.88
N ALA A 37 40.46 4.56 23.58
CA ALA A 37 39.11 4.50 23.04
C ALA A 37 38.43 3.24 23.59
N PRO A 38 37.18 3.32 24.08
CA PRO A 38 36.43 2.11 24.42
C PRO A 38 36.53 1.17 23.22
N LEU A 39 36.99 -0.06 23.44
CA LEU A 39 36.85 -1.10 22.41
C LEU A 39 35.39 -1.06 21.98
N ALA A 40 35.15 -0.77 20.70
CA ALA A 40 33.81 -0.92 20.14
C ALA A 40 33.33 -2.33 20.55
N PRO A 41 32.13 -2.45 21.16
CA PRO A 41 31.63 -3.76 21.53
C PRO A 41 31.74 -4.67 20.30
N PRO A 42 32.20 -5.93 20.47
CA PRO A 42 32.29 -6.84 19.35
C PRO A 42 30.93 -6.85 18.67
N VAL A 43 30.90 -6.60 17.36
CA VAL A 43 29.69 -6.75 16.55
C VAL A 43 29.27 -8.19 16.74
N LEU A 44 28.28 -8.42 17.59
CA LEU A 44 27.66 -9.72 17.74
C LEU A 44 27.22 -10.07 16.32
N ALA A 45 27.75 -11.17 15.78
CA ALA A 45 27.29 -11.66 14.49
C ALA A 45 25.77 -11.69 14.57
N GLU A 46 25.08 -10.93 13.71
CA GLU A 46 23.62 -10.97 13.61
C GLU A 46 23.26 -12.44 13.43
N ASP A 47 22.79 -13.03 14.51
CA ASP A 47 22.61 -14.47 14.59
C ASP A 47 21.49 -14.78 13.61
N PHE A 48 21.70 -15.70 12.67
CA PHE A 48 20.72 -16.03 11.63
C PHE A 48 19.35 -16.45 12.22
N SER A 49 19.31 -16.72 13.52
CA SER A 49 18.14 -16.97 14.35
C SER A 49 17.24 -15.73 14.56
N SER A 50 17.78 -14.50 14.53
CA SER A 50 17.05 -13.29 14.94
C SER A 50 16.15 -12.68 13.85
N GLY A 51 16.40 -13.00 12.58
CA GLY A 51 15.69 -12.42 11.43
C GLY A 51 14.25 -12.91 11.25
N TRP A 52 13.87 -14.01 11.91
CA TRP A 52 12.54 -14.59 11.78
C TRP A 52 11.48 -13.71 12.45
N TYR A 53 10.35 -13.57 11.78
CA TYR A 53 9.21 -12.82 12.28
C TYR A 53 7.87 -13.44 11.87
N VAL A 54 6.86 -13.14 12.66
CA VAL A 54 5.45 -13.33 12.29
C VAL A 54 4.80 -11.97 12.05
N ARG A 55 3.84 -11.93 11.12
CA ARG A 55 3.04 -10.73 10.85
C ARG A 55 1.57 -11.07 10.83
N GLY A 56 0.76 -10.12 11.29
CA GLY A 56 -0.67 -10.09 11.08
C GLY A 56 -1.07 -8.73 10.54
N ASP A 57 -2.01 -8.69 9.60
CA ASP A 57 -2.48 -7.43 9.03
C ASP A 57 -3.98 -7.38 8.79
N PHE A 58 -4.50 -6.17 8.93
CA PHE A 58 -5.83 -5.77 8.48
C PHE A 58 -5.71 -5.05 7.14
N THR A 59 -6.57 -5.40 6.20
CA THR A 59 -6.52 -4.91 4.82
C THR A 59 -7.88 -4.37 4.41
N THR A 60 -7.89 -3.12 3.93
CA THR A 60 -9.03 -2.54 3.22
C THR A 60 -8.74 -2.56 1.73
N SER A 61 -9.61 -3.20 0.95
CA SER A 61 -9.44 -3.41 -0.49
C SER A 61 -10.46 -2.59 -1.28
N LEU A 62 -9.97 -1.70 -2.12
CA LEU A 62 -10.77 -0.94 -3.09
C LEU A 62 -10.59 -1.59 -4.46
N TYR A 63 -11.58 -2.36 -4.88
CA TYR A 63 -11.52 -3.02 -6.18
C TYR A 63 -11.59 -1.99 -7.31
N ARG A 64 -10.63 -2.08 -8.24
CA ARG A 64 -10.69 -1.29 -9.47
C ARG A 64 -11.96 -1.67 -10.21
N ARG A 65 -12.62 -0.69 -10.85
CA ARG A 65 -13.82 -0.90 -11.68
C ARG A 65 -13.65 -2.18 -12.52
N PRO A 66 -14.32 -3.28 -12.17
CA PRO A 66 -14.15 -4.52 -12.89
C PRO A 66 -14.71 -4.28 -14.28
N SER A 67 -13.87 -4.39 -15.31
CA SER A 67 -14.40 -4.40 -16.68
C SER A 67 -15.08 -5.75 -16.87
N ALA A 68 -16.36 -5.84 -16.52
CA ALA A 68 -17.18 -6.96 -16.97
C ALA A 68 -17.23 -6.84 -18.50
N ARG A 69 -16.79 -7.89 -19.20
CA ARG A 69 -17.00 -8.03 -20.63
C ARG A 69 -17.87 -9.26 -20.84
N TYR A 70 -19.01 -9.03 -21.47
CA TYR A 70 -19.86 -10.10 -21.98
C TYR A 70 -19.17 -10.68 -23.21
N PHE A 71 -18.83 -11.97 -23.17
CA PHE A 71 -18.34 -12.68 -24.33
C PHE A 71 -19.19 -13.92 -24.50
N ASP A 72 -19.49 -14.22 -25.76
CA ASP A 72 -20.48 -15.16 -26.29
C ASP A 72 -21.93 -14.69 -26.32
N GLN A 73 -22.43 -14.73 -27.56
CA GLN A 73 -23.73 -14.32 -28.03
C GLN A 73 -24.83 -15.08 -27.29
N VAL A 74 -25.60 -14.38 -26.47
CA VAL A 74 -27.01 -14.73 -26.32
C VAL A 74 -27.75 -13.76 -27.25
N ASN A 75 -28.37 -14.32 -28.30
CA ASN A 75 -29.10 -13.58 -29.32
C ASN A 75 -30.11 -12.63 -28.68
N PHE A 76 -29.77 -11.35 -28.59
CA PHE A 76 -30.68 -10.33 -28.10
C PHE A 76 -31.28 -9.49 -29.24
N ALA A 77 -30.48 -9.24 -30.28
CA ALA A 77 -30.82 -8.86 -31.66
C ALA A 77 -29.50 -8.51 -32.38
N PRO A 78 -29.41 -8.61 -33.72
CA PRO A 78 -28.22 -8.16 -34.46
C PRO A 78 -27.93 -6.67 -34.21
N GLY A 79 -26.70 -6.35 -33.80
CA GLY A 79 -26.19 -4.97 -33.77
C GLY A 79 -26.41 -4.16 -32.49
N GLN A 80 -26.98 -4.74 -31.43
CA GLN A 80 -27.18 -4.05 -30.15
C GLN A 80 -26.03 -4.36 -29.17
N TRP A 81 -25.23 -3.34 -28.84
CA TRP A 81 -24.11 -3.46 -27.89
C TRP A 81 -24.46 -2.72 -26.59
N VAL A 82 -24.53 -3.44 -25.47
CA VAL A 82 -24.68 -2.80 -24.15
C VAL A 82 -23.30 -2.47 -23.59
N SER A 83 -23.08 -1.18 -23.39
CA SER A 83 -21.87 -0.67 -22.76
C SER A 83 -21.95 -0.85 -21.24
N LEU A 84 -21.17 -1.77 -20.69
CA LEU A 84 -20.99 -1.99 -19.24
C LEU A 84 -20.20 -0.86 -18.54
N ARG A 85 -20.31 0.39 -19.03
CA ARG A 85 -19.50 1.55 -18.62
C ARG A 85 -19.67 1.93 -17.14
N ASP A 86 -20.71 1.44 -16.47
CA ASP A 86 -21.03 1.74 -15.08
C ASP A 86 -20.78 0.57 -14.10
N THR A 87 -19.91 -0.38 -14.43
CA THR A 87 -19.53 -1.41 -13.45
C THR A 87 -18.78 -0.79 -12.27
N ARG A 88 -19.37 -0.88 -11.07
CA ARG A 88 -18.79 -0.38 -9.82
C ARG A 88 -18.31 -1.58 -8.99
N GLY A 89 -17.03 -1.55 -8.60
CA GLY A 89 -16.47 -2.46 -7.60
C GLY A 89 -16.54 -1.80 -6.22
N GLY A 90 -17.10 -2.50 -5.25
CA GLY A 90 -17.19 -2.05 -3.87
C GLY A 90 -15.90 -2.23 -3.09
N THR A 91 -15.97 -1.87 -1.81
CA THR A 91 -14.90 -2.08 -0.83
C THR A 91 -15.04 -3.48 -0.21
N ALA A 92 -13.93 -4.16 0.03
CA ALA A 92 -13.86 -5.33 0.90
C ALA A 92 -12.91 -5.09 2.06
N PHE A 93 -13.13 -5.82 3.14
CA PHE A 93 -12.23 -5.86 4.28
C PHE A 93 -11.67 -7.27 4.41
N GLY A 94 -10.47 -7.37 4.94
CA GLY A 94 -9.79 -8.63 5.07
C GLY A 94 -8.62 -8.54 6.01
N GLY A 95 -7.88 -9.63 6.04
CA GLY A 95 -6.66 -9.69 6.81
C GLY A 95 -5.85 -10.90 6.43
N GLY A 96 -4.63 -10.92 6.92
CA GLY A 96 -3.69 -11.99 6.65
C GLY A 96 -2.78 -12.26 7.82
N LEU A 97 -2.21 -13.46 7.77
CA LEU A 97 -1.12 -13.88 8.62
C LEU A 97 0.05 -14.27 7.73
N GLY A 98 1.26 -14.04 8.22
CA GLY A 98 2.47 -14.41 7.49
C GLY A 98 3.64 -14.74 8.39
N LEU A 99 4.55 -15.51 7.82
CA LEU A 99 5.86 -15.83 8.38
C LEU A 99 6.91 -15.28 7.43
N GLY A 100 7.93 -14.63 7.98
CA GLY A 100 8.98 -14.05 7.19
C GLY A 100 10.34 -14.06 7.85
N PHE A 101 11.32 -13.66 7.06
CA PHE A 101 12.71 -13.53 7.43
C PHE A 101 13.22 -12.19 6.94
N LYS A 102 13.84 -11.41 7.84
CA LYS A 102 14.52 -10.17 7.53
C LYS A 102 16.03 -10.39 7.67
N TYR A 103 16.77 -9.99 6.65
CA TYR A 103 18.22 -9.92 6.66
C TYR A 103 18.68 -8.56 6.16
N ARG A 104 19.25 -7.76 7.06
CA ARG A 104 19.70 -6.39 6.78
C ARG A 104 18.57 -5.56 6.14
N TRP A 105 18.76 -5.08 4.91
CA TRP A 105 17.79 -4.28 4.15
C TRP A 105 16.78 -5.13 3.37
N PHE A 106 16.94 -6.45 3.34
CA PHE A 106 16.08 -7.35 2.56
C PHE A 106 15.13 -8.12 3.47
N ARG A 107 13.89 -8.32 3.00
CA ARG A 107 12.89 -9.11 3.73
C ARG A 107 12.16 -10.04 2.77
N LEU A 108 11.87 -11.24 3.22
CA LEU A 108 11.08 -12.23 2.49
C LEU A 108 9.98 -12.74 3.42
N ASP A 109 8.72 -12.73 2.98
CA ASP A 109 7.64 -13.39 3.72
C ASP A 109 6.68 -14.18 2.85
N THR A 110 6.02 -15.15 3.47
CA THR A 110 4.87 -15.84 2.89
C THR A 110 3.63 -15.42 3.67
N THR A 111 2.57 -15.05 2.97
CA THR A 111 1.30 -14.63 3.57
C THR A 111 0.13 -15.48 3.10
N LEU A 112 -0.79 -15.73 4.02
CA LEU A 112 -2.12 -16.29 3.75
C LEU A 112 -3.16 -15.24 4.11
N GLU A 113 -4.03 -14.92 3.16
CA GLU A 113 -4.92 -13.77 3.25
C GLU A 113 -6.34 -14.15 2.87
N ILE A 114 -7.30 -13.57 3.59
CA ILE A 114 -8.73 -13.70 3.32
C ILE A 114 -9.35 -12.32 3.19
N ARG A 115 -10.30 -12.17 2.27
CA ARG A 115 -11.08 -10.94 2.07
C ARG A 115 -12.56 -11.27 2.00
N SER A 116 -13.36 -10.39 2.60
CA SER A 116 -14.81 -10.42 2.53
C SER A 116 -15.29 -10.28 1.08
N ALA A 117 -16.53 -10.68 0.83
CA ALA A 117 -17.15 -10.44 -0.46
C ALA A 117 -17.27 -8.93 -0.72
N ALA A 118 -16.70 -8.45 -1.82
CA ALA A 118 -17.01 -7.12 -2.34
C ALA A 118 -18.24 -7.19 -3.23
N SER A 119 -19.16 -6.23 -3.06
CA SER A 119 -20.27 -6.06 -3.98
C SER A 119 -19.78 -5.46 -5.30
N VAL A 120 -20.16 -6.08 -6.40
CA VAL A 120 -19.97 -5.58 -7.75
C VAL A 120 -21.33 -5.38 -8.37
N SER A 121 -21.57 -4.22 -8.98
CA SER A 121 -22.81 -3.95 -9.70
C SER A 121 -22.55 -3.54 -11.14
N GLY A 122 -23.37 -4.01 -12.08
CA GLY A 122 -23.35 -3.62 -13.49
C GLY A 122 -24.76 -3.46 -14.07
N MET A 123 -24.87 -3.13 -15.35
CA MET A 123 -26.17 -3.01 -16.05
C MET A 123 -26.26 -4.03 -17.17
N ALA A 124 -27.44 -4.61 -17.39
CA ALA A 124 -27.68 -5.63 -18.41
C ALA A 124 -28.91 -5.28 -19.29
N PRO A 125 -28.97 -5.80 -20.53
CA PRO A 125 -30.19 -5.77 -21.34
C PRO A 125 -31.33 -6.58 -20.69
N PRO A 126 -32.59 -6.39 -21.12
CA PRO A 126 -33.73 -7.19 -20.65
C PRO A 126 -33.51 -8.70 -20.88
N GLU A 127 -34.35 -9.56 -20.30
CA GLU A 127 -34.44 -10.98 -20.68
C GLU A 127 -35.77 -11.23 -21.41
N GLY A 128 -35.76 -12.03 -22.49
CA GLY A 128 -36.97 -12.36 -23.28
C GLY A 128 -37.09 -11.62 -24.61
N ASN A 129 -38.15 -11.93 -25.39
CA ASN A 129 -38.43 -11.30 -26.69
C ASN A 129 -39.19 -9.99 -26.49
N TRP A 130 -38.48 -8.87 -26.43
CA TRP A 130 -39.06 -7.53 -26.32
C TRP A 130 -39.23 -6.91 -27.70
N ALA A 131 -40.47 -6.59 -28.07
CA ALA A 131 -40.75 -5.73 -29.22
C ALA A 131 -40.58 -4.23 -28.87
N TYR A 132 -39.64 -3.87 -28.00
CA TYR A 132 -39.36 -2.46 -27.68
C TYR A 132 -38.68 -1.78 -28.88
N ALA A 133 -39.42 -0.90 -29.55
CA ALA A 133 -38.95 -0.06 -30.64
C ALA A 133 -38.84 1.38 -30.15
N GLY A 134 -37.89 1.65 -29.25
CA GLY A 134 -37.59 3.00 -28.74
C GLY A 134 -36.24 3.52 -29.25
N PRO A 135 -36.06 4.85 -29.40
CA PRO A 135 -34.85 5.43 -30.02
C PRO A 135 -33.58 5.38 -29.16
N LEU A 136 -33.62 4.81 -27.93
CA LEU A 136 -32.51 4.86 -26.98
C LEU A 136 -32.17 3.48 -26.40
N PRO A 137 -30.88 3.14 -26.26
CA PRO A 137 -30.44 1.99 -25.47
C PRO A 137 -30.56 2.35 -23.98
N SER A 138 -31.75 2.20 -23.40
CA SER A 138 -31.90 2.31 -21.95
C SER A 138 -31.36 1.04 -21.28
N PRO A 139 -30.50 1.12 -20.26
CA PRO A 139 -30.26 -0.02 -19.39
C PRO A 139 -31.59 -0.45 -18.76
N VAL A 140 -31.86 -1.76 -18.73
CA VAL A 140 -33.17 -2.30 -18.30
C VAL A 140 -33.03 -3.13 -17.03
N ARG A 141 -31.82 -3.63 -16.73
CA ARG A 141 -31.51 -4.38 -15.51
C ARG A 141 -30.26 -3.86 -14.80
N THR A 142 -30.26 -3.97 -13.48
CA THR A 142 -29.10 -3.82 -12.60
C THR A 142 -28.69 -5.19 -12.07
N GLU A 143 -27.48 -5.60 -12.42
CA GLU A 143 -26.83 -6.83 -11.94
C GLU A 143 -26.02 -6.55 -10.69
N ARG A 144 -26.09 -7.43 -9.70
CA ARG A 144 -25.24 -7.39 -8.50
C ARG A 144 -24.65 -8.76 -8.22
N PHE A 145 -23.37 -8.83 -7.87
CA PHE A 145 -22.73 -10.07 -7.41
C PHE A 145 -21.64 -9.79 -6.37
N GLY A 146 -21.42 -10.74 -5.46
CA GLY A 146 -20.37 -10.71 -4.46
C GLY A 146 -19.12 -11.46 -4.93
N VAL A 147 -17.93 -10.88 -4.73
CA VAL A 147 -16.64 -11.56 -4.99
C VAL A 147 -15.85 -11.66 -3.70
N ALA A 148 -15.74 -12.87 -3.16
CA ALA A 148 -14.84 -13.19 -2.06
C ALA A 148 -13.50 -13.68 -2.61
N SER A 149 -12.40 -13.41 -1.90
CA SER A 149 -11.07 -13.83 -2.35
C SER A 149 -10.20 -14.31 -1.20
N GLN A 150 -9.40 -15.33 -1.50
CA GLN A 150 -8.34 -15.85 -0.64
C GLN A 150 -7.04 -15.82 -1.45
N ALA A 151 -5.92 -15.47 -0.83
CA ALA A 151 -4.64 -15.41 -1.51
C ALA A 151 -3.53 -16.03 -0.66
N ALA A 152 -2.62 -16.72 -1.33
CA ALA A 152 -1.35 -17.16 -0.77
C ALA A 152 -0.24 -16.51 -1.60
N LEU A 153 0.62 -15.71 -0.97
CA LEU A 153 1.65 -14.91 -1.64
C LEU A 153 3.01 -15.16 -1.00
N VAL A 154 4.04 -15.17 -1.84
CA VAL A 154 5.43 -14.97 -1.41
C VAL A 154 5.82 -13.56 -1.82
N ASN A 155 6.35 -12.80 -0.87
CA ASN A 155 6.66 -11.39 -1.03
C ASN A 155 8.13 -11.14 -0.69
N ALA A 156 8.76 -10.25 -1.45
CA ALA A 156 10.08 -9.73 -1.18
C ALA A 156 9.99 -8.21 -0.98
N TYR A 157 10.80 -7.70 -0.06
CA TYR A 157 10.85 -6.28 0.28
C TYR A 157 12.28 -5.78 0.40
N VAL A 158 12.45 -4.50 0.11
CA VAL A 158 13.68 -3.73 0.27
C VAL A 158 13.37 -2.54 1.16
N ASP A 159 14.02 -2.50 2.32
CA ASP A 159 13.99 -1.36 3.24
C ASP A 159 14.94 -0.28 2.69
N LEU A 160 14.45 0.95 2.51
CA LEU A 160 15.16 2.05 1.84
C LEU A 160 16.04 2.87 2.79
N GLY A 161 16.32 2.33 3.98
CA GLY A 161 16.99 3.01 5.07
C GLY A 161 16.05 3.33 6.22
N THR A 162 16.63 3.55 7.39
CA THR A 162 15.90 3.82 8.64
C THR A 162 16.16 5.26 9.08
N PHE A 163 15.09 6.03 9.26
CA PHE A 163 15.11 7.44 9.64
C PHE A 163 14.41 7.59 11.00
N GLY A 164 15.19 7.51 12.08
CA GLY A 164 14.64 7.43 13.43
C GLY A 164 13.82 6.13 13.59
N PRO A 165 12.56 6.19 14.08
CA PRO A 165 11.73 4.99 14.23
C PRO A 165 11.08 4.53 12.93
N VAL A 166 11.23 5.25 11.82
CA VAL A 166 10.51 4.98 10.57
C VAL A 166 11.44 4.39 9.51
N THR A 167 11.03 3.27 8.92
CA THR A 167 11.75 2.59 7.84
C THR A 167 10.83 2.47 6.61
N PRO A 168 10.95 3.35 5.59
CA PRO A 168 10.28 3.18 4.32
C PRO A 168 10.75 1.92 3.58
N TYR A 169 9.86 1.29 2.83
CA TYR A 169 10.17 0.10 2.04
C TYR A 169 9.39 0.04 0.73
N LEU A 170 9.95 -0.72 -0.22
CA LEU A 170 9.26 -1.20 -1.42
C LEU A 170 9.20 -2.72 -1.39
N GLY A 171 8.23 -3.29 -2.09
CA GLY A 171 8.12 -4.73 -2.21
C GLY A 171 7.35 -5.19 -3.43
N ALA A 172 7.51 -6.46 -3.75
CA ALA A 172 6.76 -7.14 -4.78
C ALA A 172 6.40 -8.54 -4.30
N GLY A 173 5.28 -9.06 -4.78
CA GLY A 173 4.80 -10.38 -4.39
C GLY A 173 4.21 -11.15 -5.56
N ILE A 174 4.26 -12.47 -5.46
CA ILE A 174 3.66 -13.39 -6.42
C ILE A 174 3.06 -14.58 -5.69
N GLY A 175 2.01 -15.15 -6.24
CA GLY A 175 1.43 -16.37 -5.71
C GLY A 175 0.12 -16.72 -6.38
N VAL A 176 -0.82 -17.22 -5.58
CA VAL A 176 -2.10 -17.74 -6.08
C VAL A 176 -3.26 -17.09 -5.36
N ALA A 177 -4.31 -16.79 -6.11
CA ALA A 177 -5.57 -16.32 -5.58
C ALA A 177 -6.70 -17.28 -5.95
N ARG A 178 -7.52 -17.61 -4.95
CA ARG A 178 -8.81 -18.26 -5.10
C ARG A 178 -9.90 -17.20 -5.08
N LEU A 179 -10.62 -17.08 -6.18
CA LEU A 179 -11.74 -16.16 -6.35
C LEU A 179 -13.04 -16.96 -6.33
N THR A 180 -14.00 -16.50 -5.53
CA THR A 180 -15.33 -17.09 -5.45
C THR A 180 -16.39 -16.02 -5.72
N ALA A 181 -17.19 -16.21 -6.76
CA ALA A 181 -18.38 -15.40 -7.01
C ALA A 181 -19.63 -16.01 -6.32
N GLY A 182 -20.50 -15.17 -5.79
CA GLY A 182 -21.76 -15.59 -5.18
C GLY A 182 -22.77 -14.45 -5.13
N SER A 183 -23.97 -14.74 -4.60
CA SER A 183 -25.02 -13.75 -4.36
C SER A 183 -25.35 -12.89 -5.58
N TYR A 184 -25.57 -13.55 -6.72
CA TYR A 184 -25.97 -12.86 -7.94
C TYR A 184 -27.45 -12.49 -7.90
N SER A 185 -27.79 -11.26 -8.30
CA SER A 185 -29.16 -10.86 -8.55
C SER A 185 -29.25 -9.91 -9.75
N SER A 186 -30.21 -10.19 -10.62
CA SER A 186 -30.60 -9.35 -11.75
C SER A 186 -31.92 -8.67 -11.44
N THR A 187 -31.90 -7.35 -11.25
CA THR A 187 -33.08 -6.56 -10.87
C THR A 187 -33.48 -5.63 -12.00
N PRO A 188 -34.74 -5.66 -12.49
CA PRO A 188 -35.19 -4.71 -13.49
C PRO A 188 -35.19 -3.28 -12.93
N VAL A 189 -34.91 -2.31 -13.78
CA VAL A 189 -35.09 -0.89 -13.44
C VAL A 189 -36.57 -0.56 -13.38
N ALA A 190 -36.95 0.51 -12.67
CA ALA A 190 -38.36 0.82 -12.40
C ALA A 190 -39.26 0.88 -13.65
N ALA A 191 -38.76 1.44 -14.75
CA ALA A 191 -39.49 1.50 -16.01
C ALA A 191 -39.77 0.10 -16.61
N ALA A 192 -38.87 -0.85 -16.40
CA ALA A 192 -39.02 -2.22 -16.89
C ALA A 192 -39.90 -3.08 -15.98
N ALA A 193 -39.80 -2.86 -14.67
CA ALA A 193 -40.70 -3.48 -13.70
C ALA A 193 -42.18 -3.10 -13.95
N GLN A 194 -42.44 -1.86 -14.38
CA GLN A 194 -43.78 -1.40 -14.80
C GLN A 194 -44.28 -2.11 -16.07
N LEU A 195 -43.39 -2.66 -16.88
CA LEU A 195 -43.71 -3.46 -18.08
C LEU A 195 -43.81 -4.96 -17.78
N GLY A 196 -43.82 -5.36 -16.50
CA GLY A 196 -44.01 -6.75 -16.08
C GLY A 196 -42.71 -7.56 -15.96
N GLU A 197 -41.55 -6.93 -16.10
CA GLU A 197 -40.27 -7.62 -15.91
C GLU A 197 -40.00 -7.92 -14.42
N THR A 198 -39.49 -9.12 -14.13
CA THR A 198 -39.25 -9.59 -12.76
C THR A 198 -37.77 -9.76 -12.44
N THR A 199 -37.45 -9.69 -11.15
CA THR A 199 -36.11 -9.98 -10.61
C THR A 199 -35.77 -11.45 -10.81
N VAL A 200 -34.56 -11.72 -11.31
CA VAL A 200 -34.04 -13.08 -11.51
C VAL A 200 -32.85 -13.30 -10.60
N ILE A 201 -32.80 -14.47 -9.98
CA ILE A 201 -31.70 -14.94 -9.12
C ILE A 201 -31.19 -16.25 -9.74
N PRO A 202 -30.41 -16.20 -10.83
CA PRO A 202 -29.88 -17.39 -11.46
C PRO A 202 -28.95 -18.17 -10.52
N THR A 203 -28.89 -19.48 -10.74
CA THR A 203 -27.90 -20.34 -10.09
C THR A 203 -26.59 -20.22 -10.86
N LEU A 204 -25.55 -19.71 -10.20
CA LEU A 204 -24.22 -19.56 -10.82
C LEU A 204 -23.49 -20.91 -10.87
N ALA A 205 -22.91 -21.24 -12.03
CA ALA A 205 -22.00 -22.38 -12.20
C ALA A 205 -20.55 -21.90 -12.42
N GLY A 206 -19.56 -22.69 -11.97
CA GLY A 206 -18.14 -22.36 -12.15
C GLY A 206 -17.66 -21.15 -11.34
N THR A 207 -18.24 -20.95 -10.15
CA THR A 207 -18.05 -19.74 -9.33
C THR A 207 -16.67 -19.61 -8.69
N THR A 208 -15.93 -20.72 -8.57
CA THR A 208 -14.60 -20.74 -7.95
C THR A 208 -13.51 -20.88 -9.01
N LYS A 209 -12.50 -20.02 -8.98
CA LYS A 209 -11.28 -20.15 -9.79
C LYS A 209 -10.02 -19.91 -9.00
N TRP A 210 -8.98 -20.66 -9.38
CA TRP A 210 -7.60 -20.39 -9.00
C TRP A 210 -6.90 -19.62 -10.11
N THR A 211 -6.12 -18.62 -9.72
CA THR A 211 -5.46 -17.69 -10.63
C THR A 211 -4.10 -17.32 -10.11
N LEU A 212 -3.18 -16.97 -11.01
CA LEU A 212 -1.93 -16.33 -10.63
C LEU A 212 -2.23 -14.93 -10.08
N ALA A 213 -1.66 -14.62 -8.93
CA ALA A 213 -1.72 -13.32 -8.31
C ALA A 213 -0.33 -12.68 -8.25
N TRP A 214 -0.26 -11.38 -8.45
CA TRP A 214 0.95 -10.59 -8.26
C TRP A 214 0.64 -9.26 -7.60
N ALA A 215 1.60 -8.73 -6.87
CA ALA A 215 1.44 -7.51 -6.09
C ALA A 215 2.64 -6.58 -6.17
N GLY A 216 2.38 -5.27 -6.18
CA GLY A 216 3.36 -4.22 -5.94
C GLY A 216 3.05 -3.52 -4.62
N MET A 217 4.06 -3.30 -3.79
CA MET A 217 3.90 -2.83 -2.41
C MET A 217 4.84 -1.67 -2.13
N ALA A 218 4.37 -0.72 -1.35
CA ALA A 218 5.17 0.37 -0.81
C ALA A 218 4.60 0.75 0.55
N GLY A 219 5.45 1.17 1.47
CA GLY A 219 4.98 1.53 2.80
C GLY A 219 6.10 1.98 3.71
N PHE A 220 5.77 2.04 4.98
CA PHE A 220 6.73 2.32 6.03
C PHE A 220 6.44 1.47 7.26
N THR A 221 7.51 1.07 7.92
CA THR A 221 7.51 0.35 9.19
C THR A 221 7.87 1.34 10.29
N ILE A 222 7.17 1.27 11.43
CA ILE A 222 7.43 2.07 12.63
C ILE A 222 7.87 1.13 13.75
N ASP A 223 9.02 1.42 14.35
CA ASP A 223 9.55 0.68 15.47
C ASP A 223 8.80 1.06 16.75
N VAL A 224 8.00 0.15 17.30
CA VAL A 224 7.24 0.37 18.55
C VAL A 224 8.06 -0.11 19.74
N THR A 225 8.64 -1.30 19.62
CA THR A 225 9.61 -1.87 20.55
C THR A 225 10.74 -2.54 19.75
N PRO A 226 11.83 -3.03 20.38
CA PRO A 226 12.86 -3.77 19.65
C PRO A 226 12.31 -4.97 18.86
N GLN A 227 11.28 -5.63 19.38
CA GLN A 227 10.69 -6.83 18.77
C GLN A 227 9.40 -6.54 17.98
N THR A 228 8.67 -5.49 18.33
CA THR A 228 7.37 -5.17 17.75
C THR A 228 7.45 -4.00 16.79
N LYS A 229 7.03 -4.23 15.55
CA LYS A 229 7.00 -3.25 14.47
C LYS A 229 5.56 -3.05 13.99
N LEU A 230 5.19 -1.81 13.72
CA LEU A 230 3.91 -1.46 13.09
C LEU A 230 4.16 -1.19 11.60
N ASP A 231 3.35 -1.76 10.73
CA ASP A 231 3.48 -1.62 9.29
C ASP A 231 2.28 -0.87 8.71
N LEU A 232 2.52 0.26 8.03
CA LEU A 232 1.52 0.89 7.17
C LEU A 232 1.94 0.71 5.72
N GLY A 233 1.10 0.03 4.95
CA GLY A 233 1.41 -0.36 3.58
C GLY A 233 0.30 0.01 2.61
N TYR A 234 0.71 0.44 1.42
CA TYR A 234 -0.12 0.44 0.23
C TYR A 234 0.26 -0.74 -0.66
N ARG A 235 -0.75 -1.43 -1.19
CA ARG A 235 -0.54 -2.55 -2.11
C ARG A 235 -1.46 -2.44 -3.31
N TYR A 236 -0.89 -2.60 -4.50
CA TYR A 236 -1.65 -2.98 -5.67
C TYR A 236 -1.62 -4.50 -5.80
N LEU A 237 -2.78 -5.15 -5.85
CA LEU A 237 -2.90 -6.60 -6.00
C LEU A 237 -3.71 -6.92 -7.26
N HIS A 238 -3.14 -7.73 -8.14
CA HIS A 238 -3.80 -8.25 -9.32
C HIS A 238 -4.03 -9.75 -9.16
N MET A 239 -5.29 -10.18 -9.12
CA MET A 239 -5.71 -11.57 -8.90
C MET A 239 -6.21 -12.24 -10.19
N GLY A 240 -5.78 -11.76 -11.36
CA GLY A 240 -6.12 -12.39 -12.62
C GLY A 240 -7.57 -12.14 -13.06
N ALA A 241 -8.12 -13.09 -13.83
CA ALA A 241 -9.46 -12.97 -14.40
C ALA A 241 -10.36 -14.13 -13.97
N LEU A 242 -11.56 -13.78 -13.51
CA LEU A 242 -12.64 -14.70 -13.23
C LEU A 242 -13.54 -14.82 -14.47
N ARG A 243 -13.93 -16.06 -14.81
CA ARG A 243 -14.90 -16.35 -15.86
C ARG A 243 -15.99 -17.23 -15.26
N PHE A 244 -17.26 -16.89 -15.49
CA PHE A 244 -18.40 -17.67 -15.02
C PHE A 244 -19.54 -17.60 -16.04
N THR A 245 -20.46 -18.55 -15.95
CA THR A 245 -21.60 -18.69 -16.85
C THR A 245 -22.90 -18.75 -16.04
N ASP A 246 -23.95 -18.18 -16.60
CA ASP A 246 -25.32 -18.37 -16.13
C ASP A 246 -25.97 -19.55 -16.89
N THR A 247 -26.83 -20.30 -16.22
CA THR A 247 -27.87 -21.19 -16.78
C THR A 247 -28.65 -20.63 -17.98
N ALA A 248 -28.79 -19.30 -18.11
CA ALA A 248 -29.39 -18.64 -19.28
C ALA A 248 -28.47 -18.56 -20.53
N GLY A 249 -27.25 -19.10 -20.46
CA GLY A 249 -26.28 -19.12 -21.57
C GLY A 249 -25.35 -17.92 -21.65
N GLY A 250 -25.46 -16.95 -20.72
CA GLY A 250 -24.56 -15.80 -20.65
C GLY A 250 -23.18 -16.16 -20.10
N ALA A 251 -22.12 -15.71 -20.77
CA ALA A 251 -20.73 -15.87 -20.31
C ALA A 251 -20.09 -14.52 -19.94
N TYR A 252 -19.51 -14.47 -18.74
CA TYR A 252 -18.98 -13.26 -18.13
C TYR A 252 -17.49 -13.40 -17.87
N ARG A 253 -16.70 -12.38 -18.22
CA ARG A 253 -15.30 -12.26 -17.83
C ARG A 253 -15.08 -10.97 -17.06
N THR A 254 -14.47 -11.07 -15.89
CA THR A 254 -14.04 -9.91 -15.10
C THR A 254 -12.58 -10.05 -14.69
N THR A 255 -11.83 -8.95 -14.73
CA THR A 255 -10.46 -8.89 -14.21
C THR A 255 -10.53 -8.34 -12.80
N VAL A 256 -9.91 -9.05 -11.85
CA VAL A 256 -9.98 -8.70 -10.42
C VAL A 256 -8.64 -8.11 -10.01
N ALA A 257 -8.64 -6.81 -9.74
CA ALA A 257 -7.49 -6.10 -9.19
C ALA A 257 -7.97 -5.07 -8.16
N ALA A 258 -7.16 -4.83 -7.12
CA ALA A 258 -7.50 -3.96 -6.02
C ALA A 258 -6.33 -3.04 -5.62
N HIS A 259 -6.67 -1.83 -5.20
CA HIS A 259 -5.80 -0.97 -4.44
C HIS A 259 -6.11 -1.18 -2.96
N GLU A 260 -5.10 -1.45 -2.17
CA GLU A 260 -5.25 -1.87 -0.79
C GLU A 260 -4.46 -0.98 0.15
N VAL A 261 -5.09 -0.65 1.27
CA VAL A 261 -4.43 -0.04 2.42
C VAL A 261 -4.35 -1.10 3.51
N ARG A 262 -3.15 -1.27 4.06
CA ARG A 262 -2.83 -2.32 5.03
C ARG A 262 -2.26 -1.72 6.29
N LEU A 263 -2.78 -2.17 7.42
CA LEU A 263 -2.24 -1.92 8.74
C LEU A 263 -1.83 -3.26 9.34
N GLY A 264 -0.53 -3.44 9.54
CA GLY A 264 0.06 -4.68 10.03
C GLY A 264 0.80 -4.50 11.34
N LEU A 265 0.87 -5.58 12.11
CA LEU A 265 1.76 -5.72 13.25
C LEU A 265 2.72 -6.87 12.94
N ARG A 266 3.99 -6.66 13.26
CA ARG A 266 5.04 -7.65 13.07
C ARG A 266 5.80 -7.85 14.37
N TYR A 267 6.02 -9.12 14.72
CA TYR A 267 6.77 -9.52 15.89
C TYR A 267 8.00 -10.31 15.45
N MET A 268 9.18 -9.78 15.78
CA MET A 268 10.49 -10.39 15.55
C MET A 268 10.83 -11.33 16.71
N PHE A 269 11.30 -12.54 16.41
CA PHE A 269 11.63 -13.51 17.46
C PHE A 269 13.00 -13.23 18.12
N GLY A 270 13.92 -12.57 17.43
CA GLY A 270 15.15 -12.03 18.01
C GLY A 270 15.09 -10.53 18.27
N ASP A 271 16.17 -9.97 18.79
CA ASP A 271 16.32 -8.53 18.97
C ASP A 271 16.25 -7.84 17.59
N GLY A 272 15.11 -7.26 17.26
CA GLY A 272 14.80 -6.65 15.96
C GLY A 272 15.47 -5.30 15.72
N LEU A 273 16.69 -5.13 16.22
CA LEU A 273 17.51 -3.94 16.07
C LEU A 273 18.76 -4.28 15.25
N GLY A 274 18.91 -3.58 14.12
CA GLY A 274 20.23 -3.35 13.57
C GLY A 274 21.06 -2.59 14.61
N GLN A 275 22.29 -3.06 14.82
CA GLN A 275 23.36 -2.20 15.30
C GLN A 275 23.96 -1.41 14.13
#